data_AF-N1W3E6-F1
#
_entry.id   AF-N1W3E6-F1
#
_cell.length_a   1.000
_cell.length_b   1.000
_cell.length_c   1.000
_cell.angle_alpha   90.00
_cell.angle_beta   90.00
_cell.angle_gamma   90.00
#
_symmetry.space_group_name_H-M   'P 1'
#
loop_
_entity.id
_entity.type
_entity.pdbx_description
1 polymer ?
#
loop_
_entity_poly.entity_id
_entity_poly.type
_entity_poly.pdbx_seq_one_letter_code
_entity_poly.pdbx_strand_id
1 'polypeptide(L)'
;MEGNTNLRPDGISYDFLTARTRLTELVHSIDHILINDHPDFKGINPTSENVARWFYFGLKADVKSSEGRIRRIVIHEGPENLAFFEPNLEP
;
A
#
# COMPACT_ATOMS: atom_id res chain seq x y z
N MET A 1 -0.69 19.86 -11.15
CA MET A 1 -1.87 18.98 -11.12
C MET A 1 -2.96 19.74 -10.41
N GLU A 2 -3.91 20.30 -11.16
CA GLU A 2 -5.03 21.07 -10.61
C GLU A 2 -6.03 20.10 -9.94
N GLY A 3 -6.38 20.38 -8.69
CA GLY A 3 -7.15 19.47 -7.82
C GLY A 3 -8.65 19.34 -8.14
N ASN A 4 -9.08 19.67 -9.36
CA ASN A 4 -10.51 19.80 -9.70
C ASN A 4 -11.01 18.77 -10.73
N THR A 5 -10.16 17.88 -11.24
CA THR A 5 -10.53 16.94 -12.31
C THR A 5 -10.74 15.49 -11.86
N ASN A 6 -10.54 15.17 -10.58
CA ASN A 6 -10.64 13.80 -10.05
C ASN A 6 -11.63 13.66 -8.88
N LEU A 7 -12.56 14.60 -8.70
CA LEU A 7 -13.55 14.54 -7.62
C LEU A 7 -14.85 13.95 -8.17
N ARG A 8 -15.40 12.95 -7.48
CA ARG A 8 -16.76 12.47 -7.73
C ARG A 8 -17.78 13.56 -7.32
N PRO A 9 -19.07 13.44 -7.72
CA PRO A 9 -20.09 14.46 -7.41
C PRO A 9 -20.29 14.75 -5.91
N ASP A 10 -19.84 13.86 -5.03
CA ASP A 10 -19.85 14.01 -3.57
C ASP A 10 -18.61 14.74 -3.02
N GLY A 11 -17.70 15.20 -3.89
CA GLY A 11 -16.45 15.86 -3.52
C GLY A 11 -15.34 14.87 -3.08
N ILE A 12 -15.54 13.56 -3.24
CA ILE A 12 -14.58 12.54 -2.82
C ILE A 12 -13.77 12.06 -4.03
N SER A 13 -12.44 12.20 -3.95
CA SER A 13 -11.55 11.80 -5.05
C SER A 13 -11.39 10.28 -5.21
N TYR A 14 -11.63 9.51 -4.14
CA TYR A 14 -11.37 8.08 -4.12
C TYR A 14 -12.21 7.36 -3.05
N ASP A 15 -12.73 6.17 -3.36
CA ASP A 15 -13.41 5.33 -2.36
C ASP A 15 -12.39 4.67 -1.41
N PHE A 16 -12.07 5.38 -0.34
CA PHE A 16 -11.14 4.92 0.69
C PHE A 16 -11.59 3.62 1.37
N LEU A 17 -12.87 3.26 1.33
CA LEU A 17 -13.39 2.09 2.04
C LEU A 17 -12.80 0.79 1.47
N THR A 18 -12.75 0.68 0.14
CA THR A 18 -12.23 -0.53 -0.53
C THR A 18 -10.74 -0.72 -0.29
N ALA A 19 -9.93 0.34 -0.46
CA ALA A 19 -8.50 0.27 -0.17
C ALA A 19 -8.20 -0.04 1.30
N ARG A 20 -9.00 0.53 2.21
CA ARG A 20 -8.85 0.27 3.65
C ARG A 20 -9.11 -1.19 3.98
N THR A 21 -10.18 -1.78 3.44
CA THR A 21 -10.50 -3.20 3.65
C THR A 21 -9.34 -4.08 3.21
N ARG A 22 -8.83 -3.89 1.99
CA ARG A 22 -7.70 -4.67 1.48
C ARG A 22 -6.44 -4.49 2.33
N LEU A 23 -6.14 -3.25 2.72
CA LEU A 23 -5.00 -2.95 3.58
C LEU A 23 -5.11 -3.70 4.91
N THR A 24 -6.29 -3.69 5.53
CA THR A 24 -6.54 -4.42 6.78
C THR A 24 -6.33 -5.92 6.63
N GLU A 25 -6.79 -6.53 5.53
CA GLU A 25 -6.54 -7.95 5.23
C GLU A 25 -5.04 -8.27 5.15
N LEU A 26 -4.27 -7.44 4.44
CA LEU A 26 -2.83 -7.59 4.30
C LEU A 26 -2.11 -7.41 5.65
N VAL A 27 -2.51 -6.43 6.45
CA VAL A 27 -1.93 -6.25 7.79
C VAL A 27 -2.19 -7.48 8.64
N HIS A 28 -3.43 -7.98 8.68
CA HIS A 28 -3.77 -9.16 9.46
C HIS A 28 -3.04 -10.43 9.03
N SER A 29 -2.62 -10.56 7.77
CA SER A 29 -1.87 -11.75 7.33
C SER A 29 -0.43 -11.79 7.87
N ILE A 30 0.12 -10.65 8.28
CA ILE A 30 1.49 -10.54 8.82
C ILE A 30 1.54 -10.10 10.29
N ASP A 31 0.39 -9.75 10.87
CA ASP A 31 0.26 -9.33 12.26
C ASP A 31 0.44 -10.52 13.23
N HIS A 32 1.09 -10.28 14.37
CA HIS A 32 1.35 -11.29 15.41
C HIS A 32 2.03 -12.60 14.93
N ILE A 33 2.80 -12.57 13.84
CA ILE A 33 3.61 -13.71 13.37
C ILE A 33 5.08 -13.35 13.19
N LEU A 34 5.94 -14.37 13.12
CA LEU A 34 7.27 -14.19 12.56
C LEU A 34 7.13 -13.99 11.05
N ILE A 35 7.29 -12.75 10.58
CA ILE A 35 7.10 -12.40 9.15
C ILE A 35 8.00 -13.21 8.21
N ASN A 36 9.16 -13.70 8.66
CA ASN A 36 10.04 -14.59 7.89
C ASN A 36 9.38 -15.94 7.54
N ASP A 37 8.40 -16.39 8.32
CA ASP A 37 7.66 -17.64 8.09
C ASP A 37 6.48 -17.46 7.14
N HIS A 38 6.07 -16.20 6.87
CA HIS A 38 4.99 -15.89 5.95
C HIS A 38 5.39 -16.32 4.52
N PRO A 39 4.52 -17.01 3.76
CA PRO A 39 4.84 -17.53 2.43
C PRO A 39 5.43 -16.49 1.48
N ASP A 40 4.91 -15.26 1.51
CA ASP A 40 5.34 -14.17 0.62
C ASP A 40 6.73 -13.59 0.95
N PHE A 41 7.28 -13.92 2.12
CA PHE A 41 8.62 -13.49 2.54
C PHE A 41 9.64 -14.64 2.51
N LYS A 42 9.26 -15.84 2.04
CA LYS A 42 10.22 -16.93 1.90
C LYS A 42 11.31 -16.59 0.89
N GLY A 43 12.56 -16.60 1.36
CA GLY A 43 13.73 -16.27 0.53
C GLY A 43 13.90 -14.77 0.25
N ILE A 44 13.10 -13.91 0.90
CA ILE A 44 13.19 -12.45 0.79
C ILE A 44 13.37 -11.90 2.21
N ASN A 45 14.41 -11.09 2.42
CA ASN A 45 14.59 -10.43 3.71
C ASN A 45 13.43 -9.43 3.96
N PRO A 46 12.64 -9.55 5.05
CA PRO A 46 11.50 -8.69 5.32
C PRO A 46 11.92 -7.32 5.88
N THR A 47 12.82 -6.61 5.19
CA THR A 47 13.14 -5.21 5.50
C THR A 47 11.93 -4.32 5.23
N SER A 48 11.86 -3.14 5.84
CA SER A 48 10.73 -2.23 5.64
C SER A 48 10.54 -1.77 4.20
N GLU A 49 11.61 -1.67 3.40
CA GLU A 49 11.50 -1.42 1.96
C GLU A 49 10.78 -2.57 1.24
N ASN A 50 11.11 -3.82 1.58
CA ASN A 50 10.49 -4.99 0.99
C ASN A 50 9.05 -5.17 1.46
N VAL A 51 8.75 -4.85 2.71
CA VAL A 51 7.38 -4.81 3.24
C VAL A 51 6.56 -3.71 2.54
N ALA A 52 7.12 -2.51 2.35
CA ALA A 52 6.47 -1.42 1.62
C ALA A 52 6.12 -1.83 0.17
N ARG A 53 7.06 -2.52 -0.49
CA ARG A 53 6.86 -3.09 -1.83
C ARG A 53 5.76 -4.16 -1.83
N TRP A 54 5.77 -5.06 -0.85
CA TRP A 54 4.76 -6.12 -0.71
C TRP A 54 3.35 -5.53 -0.56
N PHE A 55 3.17 -4.52 0.31
CA PHE A 55 1.90 -3.80 0.43
C PHE A 55 1.46 -3.14 -0.90
N TYR A 56 2.38 -2.53 -1.65
CA TYR A 56 2.04 -1.99 -2.98
C TYR A 56 1.47 -3.06 -3.91
N PHE A 57 2.14 -4.22 -4.01
CA PHE A 57 1.66 -5.31 -4.86
C PHE A 57 0.33 -5.90 -4.39
N GLY A 58 0.09 -5.95 -3.07
CA GLY A 58 -1.17 -6.40 -2.49
C GLY A 58 -2.35 -5.44 -2.71
N LEU A 59 -2.08 -4.14 -2.86
CA LEU A 59 -3.09 -3.07 -2.97
C LEU A 59 -3.34 -2.57 -4.40
N LYS A 60 -2.34 -2.64 -5.29
CA LYS A 60 -2.39 -1.92 -6.58
C LYS A 60 -3.57 -2.27 -7.48
N ALA A 61 -4.09 -3.51 -7.41
CA ALA A 61 -5.21 -3.94 -8.23
C ALA A 61 -6.53 -3.28 -7.79
N ASP A 62 -6.80 -3.29 -6.48
CA ASP A 62 -8.02 -2.70 -5.89
C ASP A 62 -8.01 -1.17 -5.96
N VAL A 63 -6.81 -0.58 -5.83
CA VAL A 63 -6.65 0.86 -6.03
C VAL A 63 -6.87 1.24 -7.49
N LYS A 64 -6.41 0.43 -8.43
CA LYS A 64 -6.63 0.66 -9.86
C LYS A 64 -8.09 0.45 -10.27
N SER A 65 -8.82 -0.49 -9.64
CA SER A 65 -10.24 -0.76 -9.98
C SER A 65 -11.19 0.39 -9.61
N SER A 66 -10.73 1.30 -8.76
CA SER A 66 -11.44 2.52 -8.37
C SER A 66 -10.81 3.78 -9.00
N GLU A 67 -10.07 3.60 -10.10
CA GLU A 67 -9.37 4.66 -10.86
C GLU A 67 -8.34 5.44 -10.03
N GLY A 68 -7.95 4.91 -8.86
CA GLY A 68 -6.92 5.47 -8.01
C GLY A 68 -5.52 5.08 -8.46
N ARG A 69 -4.54 5.75 -7.83
CA ARG A 69 -3.12 5.41 -7.97
C ARG A 69 -2.43 5.44 -6.61
N ILE A 70 -1.57 4.46 -6.36
CA ILE A 70 -0.70 4.46 -5.19
C ILE A 70 0.55 5.27 -5.54
N ARG A 71 0.74 6.42 -4.90
CA ARG A 71 1.95 7.23 -5.12
C ARG A 71 3.15 6.74 -4.32
N ARG A 72 2.92 6.30 -3.08
CA ARG A 72 3.95 5.84 -2.15
C ARG A 72 3.32 4.96 -1.09
N ILE A 73 4.03 3.90 -0.68
CA ILE A 73 3.78 3.18 0.57
C ILE A 73 4.91 3.52 1.54
N VAL A 74 4.58 3.87 2.78
CA VAL A 74 5.55 4.22 3.83
C VAL A 74 5.36 3.27 5.01
N ILE A 75 6.44 2.68 5.48
CA ILE A 75 6.49 1.82 6.66
C ILE A 75 7.30 2.56 7.73
N HIS A 76 6.72 2.72 8.92
CA HIS A 76 7.39 3.28 10.09
C HIS A 76 7.80 2.14 11.02
N GLU A 77 9.10 1.94 11.20
CA GLU A 77 9.63 0.96 12.17
C GLU A 77 9.60 1.52 13.60
N GLY A 78 9.58 2.85 13.71
CA GLY A 78 9.48 3.58 14.94
C GLY A 78 9.11 5.04 14.67
N PRO A 79 9.18 5.90 15.69
CA PRO A 79 8.79 7.30 15.55
C PRO A 79 9.58 8.07 14.50
N GLU A 80 10.90 7.80 14.43
CA GLU A 80 11.85 8.57 13.59
C GLU A 80 12.36 7.78 12.36
N ASN A 81 12.16 6.46 12.34
CA ASN A 81 12.70 5.59 11.30
C ASN A 81 11.59 5.11 10.37
N LEU A 82 11.78 5.36 9.07
CA LEU A 82 10.86 4.92 8.03
C LEU A 82 11.61 4.40 6.81
N ALA A 83 10.94 3.53 6.06
CA ALA A 83 11.31 3.15 4.72
C ALA A 83 10.09 3.29 3.80
N PHE A 84 10.30 3.42 2.50
CA PHE A 84 9.20 3.59 1.56
C PHE A 84 9.44 2.89 0.23
N PHE A 85 8.34 2.62 -0.46
CA PHE A 85 8.34 2.19 -1.85
C PHE A 85 7.52 3.17 -2.70
N GLU A 86 8.12 3.65 -3.79
CA GLU A 86 7.45 4.45 -4.81
C GLU A 86 7.45 3.67 -6.13
N PRO A 87 6.27 3.34 -6.68
CA PRO A 87 6.23 2.74 -8.02
C PRO A 87 6.65 3.78 -9.06
N ASN A 88 7.47 3.37 -10.01
CA ASN A 88 7.68 4.15 -11.23
C ASN A 88 6.35 4.17 -11.99
N LEU A 89 5.67 5.30 -11.93
CA LEU A 89 4.52 5.59 -12.77
C LEU A 89 5.10 5.91 -14.15
N GLU A 90 5.01 4.99 -15.10
CA GLU A 90 5.22 5.37 -16.51
C GLU A 90 4.24 6.51 -16.86
N PRO A 91 4.69 7.52 -17.63
CA PRO A 91 3.94 8.73 -17.91
C PRO A 91 2.61 8.47 -18.64
#